data_AF-A0A1B7L4Y7-F1
#
_entry.id   AF-A0A1B7L4Y7-F1
#
_cell.length_a   1.000
_cell.length_b   1.000
_cell.length_c   1.000
_cell.angle_alpha   90.00
_cell.angle_beta   90.00
_cell.angle_gamma   90.00
#
_symmetry.space_group_name_H-M   'P 1'
#
loop_
_entity.id
_entity.type
_entity.pdbx_description
1 polymer ?
#
loop_
_entity_poly.entity_id
_entity_poly.type
_entity_poly.pdbx_seq_one_letter_code
_entity_poly.pdbx_strand_id
1 'polypeptide(L)'
;MNWQDIDISSGGSTLSMWPPVIYYFVSIIVGCGLYIGRHFIEKYANITVFFVYGFFVLLIAAIHYCLFKFGAEFASDVLRVHLDVYAYDSIHFGSIAFALIYIFAVPSKFK
;
A
#
# COMPACT_ATOMS: atom_id res chain seq x y z
N MET A 1 37.42 -26.71 5.37
CA MET A 1 35.97 -26.43 5.37
C MET A 1 35.81 -25.06 4.71
N ASN A 2 35.46 -25.06 3.43
CA ASN A 2 35.43 -23.86 2.60
C ASN A 2 34.03 -23.24 2.73
N TRP A 3 33.96 -21.93 2.95
CA TRP A 3 32.70 -21.20 3.18
C TRP A 3 31.85 -21.01 1.90
N GLN A 4 32.18 -21.69 0.81
CA GLN A 4 31.49 -21.57 -0.49
C GLN A 4 30.44 -22.66 -0.73
N ASP A 5 30.31 -23.65 0.18
CA ASP A 5 29.37 -24.78 0.03
C ASP A 5 28.04 -24.56 0.77
N ILE A 6 27.79 -23.36 1.33
CA ILE A 6 26.47 -23.01 1.85
C ILE A 6 25.64 -22.50 0.69
N ASP A 7 25.18 -23.46 -0.11
CA ASP A 7 24.22 -23.22 -1.18
C ASP A 7 22.85 -22.96 -0.55
N ILE A 8 22.46 -21.68 -0.45
CA ILE A 8 21.14 -21.24 0.05
C ILE A 8 20.02 -21.59 -0.97
N SER A 9 20.28 -22.50 -1.91
CA SER A 9 19.35 -22.87 -2.97
C SER A 9 18.72 -24.27 -2.80
N SER A 10 19.09 -25.08 -1.81
CA SER A 10 18.57 -26.46 -1.68
C SER A 10 17.46 -26.61 -0.62
N GLY A 11 16.43 -25.77 -0.73
CA GLY A 11 15.24 -25.81 0.13
C GLY A 11 14.16 -24.84 -0.34
N GLY A 12 13.60 -25.08 -1.54
CA GLY A 12 12.44 -24.40 -2.13
C GLY A 12 12.43 -22.88 -1.96
N SER A 13 13.12 -22.13 -2.82
CA SER A 13 13.11 -20.66 -2.95
C SER A 13 12.23 -19.94 -1.92
N THR A 14 12.70 -19.85 -0.68
CA THR A 14 11.94 -19.19 0.39
C THR A 14 12.07 -17.70 0.15
N LEU A 15 11.12 -17.17 -0.62
CA LEU A 15 10.95 -15.74 -0.85
C LEU A 15 11.10 -15.00 0.48
N SER A 16 11.97 -13.99 0.52
CA SER A 16 12.25 -13.20 1.72
C SER A 16 10.94 -12.73 2.35
N MET A 17 10.77 -12.87 3.66
CA MET A 17 9.54 -12.43 4.33
C MET A 17 9.47 -10.90 4.50
N TRP A 18 10.58 -10.19 4.26
CA TRP A 18 10.70 -8.75 4.51
C TRP A 18 9.85 -7.85 3.60
N PRO A 19 9.74 -8.09 2.27
CA PRO A 19 8.96 -7.21 1.40
C PRO A 19 7.47 -7.14 1.78
N PRO A 20 6.76 -8.25 2.08
CA PRO A 20 5.41 -8.19 2.61
C PRO A 20 5.32 -7.42 3.93
N VAL A 21 6.23 -7.68 4.87
CA VAL A 21 6.22 -7.03 6.19
C VAL A 21 6.35 -5.51 6.06
N ILE A 22 7.29 -5.03 5.24
CA ILE A 22 7.49 -3.60 5.01
C ILE A 22 6.26 -3.01 4.32
N TYR A 23 5.71 -3.70 3.32
CA TYR A 23 4.50 -3.27 2.61
C TYR A 23 3.32 -3.06 3.58
N TYR A 24 2.99 -4.06 4.38
CA TYR A 24 1.90 -3.97 5.36
C TYR A 24 2.15 -2.88 6.41
N PHE A 25 3.39 -2.77 6.89
CA PHE A 25 3.75 -1.74 7.87
C PHE A 25 3.52 -0.33 7.33
N VAL A 26 3.98 -0.06 6.10
CA VAL A 26 3.77 1.24 5.43
C VAL A 26 2.28 1.48 5.16
N SER A 27 1.55 0.49 4.63
CA SER A 27 0.10 0.63 4.38
C SER A 27 -0.70 0.86 5.66
N ILE A 28 -0.31 0.29 6.81
CA ILE A 28 -0.97 0.58 8.08
C ILE A 28 -0.70 2.02 8.52
N ILE A 29 0.55 2.48 8.46
CA ILE A 29 0.93 3.85 8.84
C ILE A 29 0.18 4.87 7.97
N VAL A 30 0.17 4.67 6.66
CA VAL A 30 -0.56 5.54 5.73
C VAL A 30 -2.05 5.51 6.05
N GLY A 31 -2.63 4.33 6.26
CA GLY A 31 -4.03 4.18 6.64
C GLY A 31 -4.39 4.95 7.90
N CYS A 32 -3.63 4.79 8.98
CA CYS A 32 -3.82 5.54 10.22
C CYS A 32 -3.76 7.05 9.98
N GLY A 33 -2.80 7.53 9.17
CA GLY A 33 -2.71 8.93 8.78
C GLY A 33 -3.96 9.44 8.06
N LEU A 34 -4.51 8.64 7.13
CA LEU A 34 -5.74 8.99 6.40
C LEU A 34 -6.99 9.02 7.30
N TYR A 35 -7.07 8.15 8.30
CA TYR A 35 -8.21 8.19 9.24
C TYR A 35 -8.12 9.36 10.22
N ILE A 36 -6.92 9.70 10.69
CA ILE A 36 -6.71 10.87 11.54
C ILE A 36 -7.01 12.16 10.75
N GLY A 37 -6.49 12.24 9.52
CA GLY A 37 -6.76 13.37 8.62
C GLY A 37 -8.24 13.55 8.37
N ARG A 38 -8.98 12.46 8.12
CA ARG A 38 -10.45 12.50 7.97
C ARG A 38 -11.13 13.19 9.16
N HIS A 39 -10.77 12.81 10.39
CA HIS A 39 -11.37 13.40 11.59
C HIS A 39 -11.09 14.91 11.71
N PHE A 40 -9.90 15.34 11.30
CA PHE A 40 -9.54 16.75 11.30
C PHE A 40 -10.31 17.54 10.23
N ILE A 41 -10.43 16.97 9.02
CA ILE A 41 -11.16 17.59 7.91
C ILE A 41 -12.65 17.73 8.23
N GLU A 42 -13.30 16.69 8.76
CA GLU A 42 -14.73 16.75 9.10
C GLU A 42 -15.04 17.80 10.18
N LYS A 43 -14.06 18.23 10.99
CA LYS A 43 -14.25 19.17 12.09
C LYS A 43 -13.84 20.61 11.79
N TYR A 44 -12.84 20.82 10.93
CA TYR A 44 -12.16 22.12 10.79
C TYR A 44 -12.00 22.60 9.34
N ALA A 45 -12.34 21.79 8.33
CA ALA A 45 -12.02 22.12 6.95
C ALA A 45 -13.11 22.93 6.24
N ASN A 46 -12.67 23.86 5.40
CA ASN A 46 -13.51 24.49 4.39
C ASN A 46 -13.76 23.51 3.23
N ILE A 47 -14.79 23.79 2.43
CA ILE A 47 -15.24 22.92 1.34
C ILE A 47 -14.14 22.56 0.34
N THR A 48 -13.25 23.51 0.03
CA THR A 48 -12.10 23.26 -0.86
C THR A 48 -11.15 22.20 -0.29
N VAL A 49 -10.83 22.27 1.01
CA VAL A 49 -9.92 21.33 1.66
C VAL A 49 -10.58 19.95 1.77
N PHE A 50 -11.89 19.91 2.00
CA PHE A 50 -12.67 18.66 1.99
C PHE A 50 -12.53 17.92 0.65
N PHE A 51 -12.73 18.61 -0.47
CA PHE A 51 -12.59 18.00 -1.80
C PHE A 51 -11.16 17.58 -2.11
N VAL A 52 -10.17 18.45 -1.86
CA VAL A 52 -8.75 18.14 -2.10
C VAL A 52 -8.32 16.91 -1.30
N TYR A 53 -8.73 16.83 -0.04
CA TYR A 53 -8.45 15.68 0.81
C TYR A 53 -9.15 14.40 0.29
N GLY A 54 -10.41 14.49 -0.11
CA GLY A 54 -11.13 13.37 -0.72
C GLY A 54 -10.41 12.85 -1.97
N PHE A 55 -9.97 13.73 -2.87
CA PHE A 55 -9.18 13.35 -4.05
C PHE A 55 -7.84 12.72 -3.67
N PHE A 56 -7.17 13.24 -2.64
CA PHE A 56 -5.91 12.67 -2.15
C PHE A 56 -6.10 11.23 -1.61
N VAL A 57 -7.13 11.00 -0.80
CA VAL A 57 -7.47 9.65 -0.30
C VAL A 57 -7.77 8.70 -1.47
N LEU A 58 -8.57 9.15 -2.44
CA LEU A 58 -8.90 8.36 -3.63
C LEU A 58 -7.68 8.06 -4.49
N LEU A 59 -6.74 9.00 -4.62
CA LEU A 59 -5.49 8.79 -5.34
C LEU A 59 -4.67 7.67 -4.68
N ILE A 60 -4.54 7.67 -3.35
CA ILE A 60 -3.80 6.61 -2.64
C ILE A 60 -4.51 5.26 -2.77
N ALA A 61 -5.84 5.23 -2.69
CA ALA A 61 -6.62 4.02 -2.93
C ALA A 61 -6.43 3.51 -4.38
N ALA A 62 -6.38 4.42 -5.35
CA ALA A 62 -6.12 4.08 -6.75
C ALA A 62 -4.71 3.51 -6.96
N ILE A 63 -3.70 4.02 -6.26
CA ILE A 63 -2.34 3.43 -6.28
C ILE A 63 -2.38 1.97 -5.82
N HIS A 64 -3.09 1.68 -4.72
CA HIS A 64 -3.23 0.29 -4.23
C HIS A 64 -4.03 -0.58 -5.20
N TYR A 65 -5.05 -0.04 -5.85
CA TYR A 65 -5.79 -0.75 -6.90
C TYR A 65 -4.92 -1.01 -8.15
N CYS A 66 -4.07 -0.06 -8.55
CA CYS A 66 -3.13 -0.26 -9.64
C CYS A 66 -2.07 -1.29 -9.29
N LEU A 67 -1.60 -1.32 -8.04
CA LEU A 67 -0.69 -2.36 -7.55
C LEU A 67 -1.34 -3.75 -7.60
N PHE A 68 -2.64 -3.85 -7.27
CA PHE A 68 -3.41 -5.08 -7.46
C PHE A 68 -3.50 -5.48 -8.94
N LYS A 69 -3.88 -4.55 -9.81
CA LYS A 69 -4.19 -4.85 -11.22
C LYS A 69 -2.96 -5.11 -12.08
N PHE A 70 -1.90 -4.35 -11.88
CA PHE A 70 -0.69 -4.32 -12.71
C PHE A 70 0.55 -4.87 -11.99
N GLY A 71 0.45 -5.20 -10.70
CA GLY A 71 1.49 -5.89 -9.96
C GLY A 71 2.84 -5.18 -9.97
N ALA A 72 3.89 -5.96 -10.27
CA ALA A 72 5.27 -5.50 -10.23
C ALA A 72 5.59 -4.46 -11.31
N GLU A 73 4.87 -4.47 -12.44
CA GLU A 73 5.08 -3.51 -13.53
C GLU A 73 4.74 -2.08 -13.07
N PHE A 74 3.62 -1.91 -12.36
CA PHE A 74 3.26 -0.60 -11.80
C PHE A 74 4.22 -0.16 -10.68
N ALA A 75 4.65 -1.08 -9.82
CA ALA A 75 5.62 -0.77 -8.77
C ALA A 75 6.96 -0.29 -9.35
N SER A 76 7.45 -0.97 -10.39
CA SER A 76 8.71 -0.63 -11.06
C SER A 76 8.58 0.64 -11.91
N ASP A 77 7.55 0.76 -12.74
CA ASP A 77 7.50 1.82 -13.75
C ASP A 77 6.95 3.14 -13.22
N VAL A 78 5.98 3.08 -12.29
CA VAL A 78 5.32 4.27 -11.74
C VAL A 78 5.93 4.67 -10.40
N LEU A 79 6.08 3.71 -9.48
CA LEU A 79 6.63 3.99 -8.14
C LEU A 79 8.16 3.94 -8.11
N ARG A 80 8.81 3.39 -9.15
CA ARG A 80 10.27 3.20 -9.23
C ARG A 80 10.83 2.39 -8.06
N VAL A 81 10.03 1.46 -7.56
CA VAL A 81 10.39 0.53 -6.47
C VAL A 81 10.48 -0.88 -7.03
N HIS A 82 11.62 -1.55 -6.81
CA HIS A 82 11.79 -2.96 -7.12
C HIS A 82 11.04 -3.83 -6.09
N LEU A 83 9.73 -3.93 -6.27
CA LEU A 83 8.87 -4.82 -5.50
C LEU A 83 8.28 -5.87 -6.44
N ASP A 84 8.69 -7.12 -6.27
CA ASP A 84 8.12 -8.25 -7.02
C ASP A 84 6.77 -8.65 -6.42
N VAL A 85 5.72 -7.94 -6.81
CA VAL A 85 4.35 -8.18 -6.33
C VAL A 85 3.83 -9.56 -6.76
N TYR A 86 4.27 -10.07 -7.91
CA TYR A 86 3.83 -11.37 -8.43
C TYR A 86 4.39 -12.54 -7.62
N ALA A 87 5.54 -12.35 -6.98
CA ALA A 87 6.11 -13.36 -6.11
C ALA A 87 5.36 -13.49 -4.76
N TYR A 88 4.52 -12.52 -4.37
CA TYR A 88 3.81 -12.53 -3.09
C TYR A 88 2.30 -12.34 -3.25
N ASP A 89 1.55 -13.45 -3.28
CA ASP A 89 0.09 -13.44 -3.30
C ASP A 89 -0.50 -12.58 -2.16
N SER A 90 0.15 -12.57 -1.00
CA SER A 90 -0.27 -11.72 0.13
C SER A 90 -0.25 -10.23 -0.21
N ILE A 91 0.77 -9.72 -0.90
CA ILE A 91 0.85 -8.30 -1.28
C ILE A 91 -0.22 -8.00 -2.32
N HIS A 92 -0.39 -8.90 -3.29
CA HIS A 92 -1.42 -8.79 -4.31
C HIS A 92 -2.82 -8.67 -3.68
N PHE A 93 -3.27 -9.64 -2.87
CA PHE A 93 -4.58 -9.55 -2.21
C PHE A 93 -4.65 -8.45 -1.12
N GLY A 94 -3.53 -8.15 -0.46
CA GLY A 94 -3.44 -7.07 0.53
C GLY A 94 -3.69 -5.70 -0.10
N SER A 95 -3.23 -5.47 -1.33
CA SER A 95 -3.40 -4.20 -2.03
C SER A 95 -4.86 -3.87 -2.32
N ILE A 96 -5.68 -4.83 -2.76
CA ILE A 96 -7.12 -4.58 -2.93
C ILE A 96 -7.83 -4.36 -1.59
N ALA A 97 -7.44 -5.09 -0.54
CA ALA A 97 -8.01 -4.88 0.80
C ALA A 97 -7.75 -3.45 1.31
N PHE A 98 -6.50 -2.97 1.20
CA PHE A 98 -6.18 -1.59 1.59
C PHE A 98 -6.85 -0.55 0.71
N ALA A 99 -6.97 -0.77 -0.60
CA ALA A 99 -7.70 0.11 -1.49
C ALA A 99 -9.15 0.31 -1.01
N LEU A 100 -9.84 -0.79 -0.65
CA LEU A 100 -11.20 -0.74 -0.12
C LEU A 100 -11.26 -0.05 1.25
N ILE A 101 -10.33 -0.36 2.16
CA ILE A 101 -10.26 0.28 3.49
C ILE A 101 -10.08 1.79 3.33
N TYR A 102 -9.20 2.24 2.44
CA TYR A 102 -8.92 3.66 2.25
C TYR A 102 -10.09 4.43 1.65
N ILE A 103 -10.96 3.79 0.85
CA ILE A 103 -12.20 4.42 0.40
C ILE A 103 -13.08 4.82 1.60
N PHE A 104 -13.08 4.05 2.69
CA PHE A 104 -13.78 4.43 3.92
C PHE A 104 -13.11 5.59 4.67
N ALA A 105 -11.87 5.97 4.34
CA ALA A 105 -11.21 7.14 4.89
C ALA A 105 -11.60 8.43 4.14
N VAL A 106 -12.39 8.36 3.05
CA VAL A 106 -12.95 9.54 2.39
C VAL A 106 -13.90 10.25 3.36
N PRO A 107 -13.74 11.57 3.55
CA PRO A 107 -14.60 12.31 4.47
C PRO A 107 -16.03 12.34 3.91
N SER A 108 -17.01 12.02 4.76
CA SER A 108 -18.42 11.88 4.33
C SER A 108 -19.34 12.93 4.92
N LYS A 109 -18.89 13.65 5.95
CA LYS A 109 -19.64 14.71 6.60
C LYS A 109 -18.91 16.03 6.43
N PHE A 110 -19.60 16.97 5.81
CA PHE A 110 -19.21 18.38 5.83
C PHE A 110 -20.09 19.06 6.88
N LYS A 111 -19.50 19.83 7.79
CA LYS A 111 -20.23 20.57 8.82
C LYS A 111 -20.56 21.97 8.36
#